data_AF-A0A261Y1C6-F1
#
_entry.id   AF-A0A261Y1C6-F1
#
_cell.length_a   1.000
_cell.length_b   1.000
_cell.length_c   1.000
_cell.angle_alpha   90.00
_cell.angle_beta   90.00
_cell.angle_gamma   90.00
#
_symmetry.space_group_name_H-M   'P 1'
#
loop_
_entity.id
_entity.type
_entity.pdbx_description
1 polymer ?
#
loop_
_entity_poly.entity_id
_entity_poly.type
_entity_poly.pdbx_seq_one_letter_code
_entity_poly.pdbx_strand_id
1 'polypeptide(L)'
;MNQLTHLRILLIIGAIIVALTVQLTTAQAVAAVPANLVGTWSTGPGAILTGPGFINIKNNTFITPPITGLSYSFGANGSFEEAIYIQPTNASYPGCVTSTMFWQHGKFTYFTGNRSIITSPVAADGRLGLYNPCIPSENGLAQFYYQPGL
;
A
#
# COMPACT_ATOMS: atom_id res chain seq x y z
N MET A 1 -39.27 -6.30 -51.00
CA MET A 1 -38.29 -6.26 -49.89
C MET A 1 -37.34 -7.43 -50.08
N ASN A 2 -36.05 -7.16 -50.24
CA ASN A 2 -35.09 -8.09 -50.85
C ASN A 2 -34.54 -9.10 -49.83
N GLN A 3 -34.47 -10.39 -50.20
CA GLN A 3 -33.85 -11.45 -49.37
C GLN A 3 -32.42 -11.08 -48.88
N LEU A 4 -31.69 -10.29 -49.68
CA LEU A 4 -30.37 -9.77 -49.34
C LEU A 4 -30.35 -8.79 -48.15
N THR A 5 -31.42 -8.03 -47.92
CA THR A 5 -31.50 -7.10 -46.77
C THR A 5 -31.73 -7.84 -45.46
N HIS A 6 -32.47 -8.95 -45.49
CA HIS A 6 -32.68 -9.80 -44.30
C HIS A 6 -31.39 -10.53 -43.87
N LEU A 7 -30.62 -11.06 -44.82
CA LEU A 7 -29.36 -11.77 -44.52
C LEU A 7 -28.29 -10.82 -43.92
N ARG A 8 -28.23 -9.57 -44.41
CA ARG A 8 -27.31 -8.56 -43.85
C ARG A 8 -27.69 -8.13 -42.44
N ILE A 9 -28.99 -8.00 -42.15
CA ILE A 9 -29.48 -7.67 -40.80
C ILE A 9 -29.17 -8.82 -39.82
N LEU A 10 -29.37 -10.08 -40.22
CA LEU A 10 -29.05 -11.24 -39.39
C LEU A 10 -27.55 -11.36 -39.08
N LEU A 11 -26.68 -11.08 -40.05
CA LEU A 11 -25.22 -11.08 -39.84
C LEU A 11 -24.76 -9.94 -38.91
N ILE A 12 -25.35 -8.75 -39.04
CA ILE A 12 -25.08 -7.61 -38.14
C ILE A 12 -25.54 -7.93 -36.71
N ILE A 13 -26.74 -8.50 -36.54
CA ILE A 13 -27.25 -8.90 -35.21
C ILE A 13 -26.36 -9.98 -34.60
N GLY A 14 -25.95 -10.99 -35.38
CA GLY A 14 -25.03 -12.02 -34.94
C GLY A 14 -23.67 -11.48 -34.48
N ALA A 15 -23.09 -10.54 -35.24
CA ALA A 15 -21.83 -9.88 -34.89
C ALA A 15 -21.95 -9.01 -33.63
N ILE A 16 -23.07 -8.30 -33.44
CA ILE A 16 -23.36 -7.52 -32.24
C ILE A 16 -23.54 -8.42 -31.02
N ILE A 17 -24.20 -9.58 -31.16
CA ILE A 17 -24.34 -10.56 -30.07
C ILE A 17 -22.98 -11.14 -29.67
N VAL A 18 -22.14 -11.50 -30.64
CA VAL A 18 -20.77 -11.99 -30.36
C VAL A 18 -19.94 -10.91 -29.67
N ALA A 19 -20.00 -9.66 -30.12
CA ALA A 19 -19.30 -8.54 -29.50
C ALA A 19 -19.79 -8.23 -28.07
N LEU A 20 -21.10 -8.32 -27.80
CA LEU A 20 -21.67 -8.14 -26.46
C LEU A 20 -21.27 -9.28 -25.50
N THR A 21 -21.11 -10.51 -25.99
CA THR A 21 -20.70 -11.64 -25.14
C THR A 21 -19.21 -11.62 -24.78
N VAL A 22 -18.36 -10.90 -25.52
CA VAL A 22 -16.91 -10.78 -25.25
C VAL A 22 -16.59 -9.75 -24.15
N GLN A 23 -17.54 -8.88 -23.79
CA GLN A 23 -17.29 -7.76 -22.86
C GLN A 23 -17.59 -8.05 -21.39
N LEU A 24 -18.03 -9.27 -21.04
CA LEU A 24 -18.27 -9.63 -19.65
C LEU A 24 -17.11 -10.48 -19.10
N THR A 25 -16.58 -9.98 -17.97
CA THR A 25 -15.71 -10.65 -16.99
C THR A 25 -14.19 -10.53 -17.18
N THR A 26 -13.64 -9.39 -16.77
CA THR A 26 -12.42 -9.38 -15.93
C THR A 26 -12.74 -8.83 -14.54
N ALA A 27 -13.79 -9.36 -13.89
CA ALA A 27 -13.92 -9.18 -12.46
C ALA A 27 -12.87 -10.07 -11.80
N GLN A 28 -11.74 -9.48 -11.39
CA GLN A 28 -10.75 -10.20 -10.60
C GLN A 28 -11.42 -10.58 -9.28
N ALA A 29 -11.57 -11.89 -9.03
CA ALA A 29 -12.21 -12.37 -7.81
C ALA A 29 -11.45 -11.86 -6.59
N VAL A 30 -12.11 -11.03 -5.77
CA VAL A 30 -11.64 -10.71 -4.43
C VAL A 30 -11.78 -11.98 -3.61
N ALA A 31 -10.66 -12.52 -3.14
CA ALA A 31 -10.65 -13.76 -2.38
C ALA A 31 -10.45 -13.52 -0.89
N ALA A 32 -10.71 -14.56 -0.09
CA ALA A 32 -10.28 -14.60 1.30
C ALA A 32 -8.75 -14.38 1.40
N VAL A 33 -8.31 -13.70 2.46
CA VAL A 33 -6.89 -13.44 2.72
C VAL A 33 -6.15 -14.79 2.81
N PRO A 34 -5.10 -15.02 2.00
CA PRO A 34 -4.30 -16.23 2.10
C PRO A 34 -3.65 -16.35 3.48
N ALA A 35 -3.79 -17.50 4.15
CA ALA A 35 -3.23 -17.71 5.48
C ALA A 35 -1.70 -17.51 5.54
N ASN A 36 -1.00 -17.79 4.44
CA ASN A 36 0.44 -17.61 4.31
C ASN A 36 0.88 -16.16 4.05
N LEU A 37 -0.05 -15.23 3.79
CA LEU A 37 0.23 -13.80 3.69
C LEU A 37 0.14 -13.13 5.07
N VAL A 38 -0.68 -13.68 5.97
CA VAL A 38 -0.92 -13.14 7.30
C VAL A 38 0.36 -13.19 8.13
N GLY A 39 0.73 -12.04 8.68
CA GLY A 39 1.96 -11.86 9.44
C GLY A 39 2.64 -10.54 9.12
N THR A 40 3.84 -10.37 9.67
CA THR A 40 4.69 -9.20 9.48
C THR A 40 5.90 -9.56 8.64
N TRP A 41 6.12 -8.79 7.58
CA TRP A 41 7.18 -8.96 6.59
C TRP A 41 8.09 -7.74 6.64
N SER A 42 9.36 -7.95 6.92
CA SER A 42 10.34 -6.86 7.12
C SER A 42 11.58 -7.09 6.28
N THR A 43 12.19 -6.01 5.78
CA THR A 43 13.46 -6.09 5.05
C THR A 43 14.66 -6.16 5.98
N GLY A 44 15.79 -6.65 5.45
CA GLY A 44 17.03 -6.75 6.22
C GLY A 44 16.90 -7.77 7.35
N PRO A 45 17.54 -7.55 8.51
CA PRO A 45 17.47 -8.47 9.66
C PRO A 45 16.16 -8.36 10.46
N GLY A 46 15.13 -7.66 9.95
CA GLY A 46 13.81 -7.65 10.55
C GLY A 46 13.66 -6.75 11.79
N ALA A 47 14.49 -5.73 11.96
CA ALA A 47 14.42 -4.84 13.12
C ALA A 47 13.30 -3.79 13.03
N ILE A 48 12.73 -3.58 11.84
CA ILE A 48 11.53 -2.75 11.65
C ILE A 48 10.30 -3.65 11.77
N LEU A 49 9.40 -3.32 12.68
CA LEU A 49 8.09 -3.95 12.81
C LEU A 49 7.02 -2.86 12.79
N THR A 50 5.78 -3.19 12.42
CA THR A 50 4.66 -2.23 12.47
C THR A 50 4.09 -2.11 13.89
N GLY A 51 3.13 -1.20 14.06
CA GLY A 51 2.36 -1.06 15.29
C GLY A 51 3.09 -0.30 16.41
N PRO A 52 2.74 -0.56 17.69
CA PRO A 52 3.19 0.25 18.83
C PRO A 52 4.71 0.26 19.08
N GLY A 53 5.45 -0.70 18.51
CA GLY A 53 6.91 -0.75 18.59
C GLY A 53 7.61 0.25 17.67
N PHE A 54 6.87 0.85 16.72
CA PHE A 54 7.40 1.81 15.75
C PHE A 54 6.79 3.20 15.89
N ILE A 55 5.49 3.28 16.21
CA ILE A 55 4.79 4.55 16.45
C ILE A 55 4.03 4.48 17.77
N ASN A 56 4.14 5.54 18.57
CA ASN A 56 3.24 5.79 19.67
C ASN A 56 2.17 6.78 19.24
N ILE A 57 0.97 6.25 18.98
CA ILE A 57 -0.17 7.03 18.45
C ILE A 57 -0.71 8.02 19.50
N LYS A 58 -0.54 7.76 20.80
CA LYS A 58 -1.06 8.63 21.87
C LYS A 58 -0.33 9.97 21.94
N ASN A 59 0.97 9.96 21.67
CA ASN A 59 1.81 11.14 21.72
C ASN A 59 2.31 11.58 20.34
N ASN A 60 1.92 10.88 19.27
CA ASN A 60 2.40 11.10 17.90
C ASN A 60 3.94 11.17 17.84
N THR A 61 4.61 10.16 18.37
CA THR A 61 6.08 10.05 18.30
C THR A 61 6.49 8.71 17.71
N PHE A 62 7.59 8.73 16.94
CA PHE A 62 8.19 7.49 16.43
C PHE A 62 9.22 6.93 17.39
N ILE A 63 9.32 5.61 17.42
CA ILE A 63 10.37 4.88 18.12
C ILE A 63 11.40 4.49 17.09
N THR A 64 12.61 5.04 17.21
CA THR A 64 13.68 4.82 16.23
C THR A 64 14.23 3.40 16.31
N PRO A 65 14.13 2.61 15.24
CA PRO A 65 14.73 1.29 15.20
C PRO A 65 16.26 1.38 15.01
N PRO A 66 17.02 0.32 15.33
CA PRO A 66 18.48 0.35 15.27
C PRO A 66 19.05 0.36 13.84
N ILE A 67 18.25 0.01 12.85
CA ILE A 67 18.64 -0.05 11.43
C ILE A 67 17.49 0.43 10.55
N THR A 68 17.78 0.86 9.32
CA THR A 68 16.79 1.25 8.32
C THR A 68 16.10 0.03 7.70
N GLY A 69 14.93 0.26 7.13
CA GLY A 69 14.17 -0.77 6.44
C GLY A 69 12.70 -0.41 6.25
N LEU A 70 11.96 -1.37 5.71
CA LEU A 70 10.51 -1.32 5.54
C LEU A 70 9.87 -2.58 6.12
N SER A 71 8.66 -2.44 6.60
CA SER A 71 7.85 -3.53 7.13
C SER A 71 6.39 -3.37 6.75
N TYR A 72 5.74 -4.48 6.40
CA TYR A 72 4.30 -4.58 6.20
C TYR A 72 3.72 -5.65 7.09
N SER A 73 2.56 -5.38 7.69
CA SER A 73 1.79 -6.38 8.42
C SER A 73 0.44 -6.58 7.76
N PHE A 74 0.04 -7.84 7.56
CA PHE A 74 -1.26 -8.21 7.01
C PHE A 74 -2.04 -9.05 8.02
N GLY A 75 -3.24 -8.59 8.37
CA GLY A 75 -4.16 -9.29 9.26
C GLY A 75 -5.12 -10.19 8.49
N ALA A 76 -5.54 -11.30 9.10
CA ALA A 76 -6.55 -12.20 8.53
C ALA A 76 -7.92 -11.52 8.29
N ASN A 77 -8.18 -10.40 8.97
CA ASN A 77 -9.39 -9.57 8.84
C ASN A 77 -9.28 -8.50 7.74
N GLY A 78 -8.26 -8.58 6.87
CA GLY A 78 -8.02 -7.62 5.81
C GLY A 78 -7.45 -6.28 6.27
N SER A 79 -6.94 -6.15 7.51
CA SER A 79 -6.18 -4.96 7.93
C SER A 79 -4.74 -5.02 7.42
N PHE A 80 -4.16 -3.87 7.09
CA PHE A 80 -2.72 -3.77 6.87
C PHE A 80 -2.12 -2.61 7.68
N GLU A 81 -0.83 -2.73 7.94
CA GLU A 81 0.02 -1.64 8.41
C GLU A 81 1.31 -1.60 7.58
N GLU A 82 1.89 -0.41 7.46
CA GLU A 82 3.19 -0.15 6.85
C GLU A 82 4.04 0.69 7.81
N ALA A 83 5.32 0.34 7.91
CA ALA A 83 6.33 1.10 8.62
C ALA A 83 7.57 1.21 7.74
N ILE A 84 8.09 2.41 7.55
CA ILE A 84 9.28 2.70 6.76
C ILE A 84 10.20 3.57 7.57
N TYR A 85 11.47 3.17 7.67
CA TYR A 85 12.54 3.98 8.22
C TYR A 85 13.68 4.08 7.22
N ILE A 86 13.93 5.29 6.72
CA ILE A 86 14.97 5.58 5.74
C ILE A 86 15.96 6.57 6.36
N GLN A 87 17.24 6.28 6.18
CA GLN A 87 18.31 7.19 6.51
C GLN A 87 19.29 7.22 5.33
N PRO A 88 19.39 8.34 4.59
CA PRO A 88 20.37 8.49 3.54
C PRO A 88 21.77 8.62 4.14
N THR A 89 22.78 8.37 3.32
CA THR A 89 24.19 8.56 3.70
C THR A 89 24.63 9.99 3.40
N ASN A 90 25.45 10.56 4.29
CA ASN A 90 26.10 11.86 4.08
C ASN A 90 27.56 11.75 4.52
N ALA A 91 28.47 11.52 3.57
CA ALA A 91 29.88 11.32 3.87
C ALA A 91 30.58 12.59 4.38
N SER A 92 30.10 13.77 3.99
CA SER A 92 30.66 15.05 4.43
C SER A 92 30.31 15.36 5.89
N TYR A 93 29.10 14.98 6.32
CA TYR A 93 28.61 15.20 7.68
C TYR A 93 27.91 13.94 8.22
N PRO A 94 28.67 12.90 8.61
CA PRO A 94 28.10 11.63 9.03
C PRO A 94 27.25 11.72 10.30
N GLY A 95 27.51 12.73 11.15
CA GLY A 95 26.71 13.01 12.35
C GLY A 95 25.45 13.84 12.09
N CYS A 96 25.21 14.32 10.86
CA CYS A 96 24.09 15.20 10.49
C CYS A 96 23.22 14.58 9.38
N VAL A 97 22.86 13.31 9.53
CA VAL A 97 21.97 12.63 8.58
C VAL A 97 20.51 12.87 8.95
N THR A 98 19.72 13.37 8.00
CA THR A 98 18.27 13.50 8.16
C THR A 98 17.62 12.18 7.80
N SER A 99 17.02 11.54 8.79
CA SER A 99 16.27 10.30 8.61
C SER A 99 14.76 10.56 8.65
N THR A 100 14.02 9.70 7.97
CA THR A 100 12.58 9.80 7.79
C THR A 100 11.92 8.52 8.27
N MET A 101 10.89 8.68 9.09
CA MET A 101 10.02 7.60 9.52
C MET A 101 8.61 7.84 9.00
N PHE A 102 8.01 6.77 8.52
CA PHE A 102 6.68 6.81 7.95
C PHE A 102 5.89 5.61 8.43
N TRP A 103 4.65 5.85 8.87
CA TRP A 103 3.73 4.80 9.27
C TRP A 103 2.35 5.06 8.70
N GLN A 104 1.69 4.00 8.25
CA GLN A 104 0.27 4.07 7.91
C GLN A 104 -0.43 2.74 8.13
N HIS A 105 -1.75 2.78 8.20
CA HIS A 105 -2.60 1.59 8.34
C HIS A 105 -3.89 1.73 7.55
N GLY A 106 -4.57 0.62 7.34
CA GLY A 106 -5.89 0.61 6.73
C GLY A 106 -6.34 -0.78 6.34
N LYS A 107 -6.98 -0.89 5.17
CA LYS A 107 -7.47 -2.16 4.62
C LYS A 107 -6.67 -2.57 3.39
N PHE A 108 -6.63 -3.86 3.11
CA PHE A 108 -6.06 -4.35 1.86
C PHE A 108 -6.99 -5.36 1.19
N THR A 109 -6.86 -5.44 -0.13
CA THR A 109 -7.56 -6.40 -0.98
C THR A 109 -6.52 -7.26 -1.70
N TYR A 110 -6.70 -8.58 -1.63
CA TYR A 110 -5.88 -9.53 -2.37
C TYR A 110 -6.65 -10.06 -3.58
N PHE A 111 -6.02 -9.99 -4.75
CA PHE A 111 -6.57 -10.48 -6.01
C PHE A 111 -5.91 -11.80 -6.39
N THR A 112 -6.66 -12.89 -6.43
CA THR A 112 -6.11 -14.22 -6.73
C THR A 112 -5.65 -14.41 -8.16
N GLY A 113 -6.31 -13.74 -9.11
CA GLY A 113 -6.04 -13.90 -10.54
C GLY A 113 -4.62 -13.47 -10.95
N ASN A 114 -4.10 -12.40 -10.33
CA ASN A 114 -2.77 -11.84 -10.60
C ASN A 114 -1.87 -11.81 -9.36
N ARG A 115 -2.34 -12.30 -8.21
CA ARG A 115 -1.65 -12.31 -6.91
C ARG A 115 -1.25 -10.91 -6.45
N SER A 116 -1.98 -9.88 -6.88
CA SER A 116 -1.72 -8.50 -6.47
C SER A 116 -2.35 -8.19 -5.11
N ILE A 117 -1.73 -7.24 -4.42
CA ILE A 117 -2.24 -6.64 -3.19
C ILE A 117 -2.48 -5.17 -3.49
N ILE A 118 -3.69 -4.69 -3.20
CA ILE A 118 -4.00 -3.27 -3.20
C ILE A 118 -4.27 -2.83 -1.77
N THR A 119 -3.50 -1.88 -1.28
CA THR A 119 -3.67 -1.26 0.03
C THR A 119 -4.56 -0.02 -0.08
N SER A 120 -5.44 0.16 0.88
CA SER A 120 -6.36 1.28 1.06
C SER A 120 -6.13 1.86 2.46
N PRO A 121 -5.14 2.77 2.62
CA PRO A 121 -4.86 3.42 3.88
C PRO A 121 -6.02 4.29 4.36
N VAL A 122 -6.12 4.48 5.68
CA VAL A 122 -7.07 5.44 6.26
C VAL A 122 -6.62 6.86 5.88
N ALA A 123 -7.51 7.59 5.20
CA ALA A 123 -7.26 8.95 4.80
C ALA A 123 -6.92 9.83 6.02
N ALA A 124 -5.91 10.69 5.88
CA ALA A 124 -5.47 11.64 6.90
C ALA A 124 -4.98 11.02 8.23
N ASP A 125 -4.72 9.71 8.30
CA ASP A 125 -4.22 9.05 9.53
C ASP A 125 -2.83 8.41 9.36
N GLY A 126 -2.16 8.65 8.23
CA GLY A 126 -0.74 8.34 8.13
C GLY A 126 0.07 9.22 9.09
N ARG A 127 1.31 8.81 9.37
CA ARG A 127 2.28 9.58 10.15
C ARG A 127 3.58 9.68 9.38
N LEU A 128 4.16 10.88 9.37
CA LEU A 128 5.48 11.17 8.84
C LEU A 128 6.29 11.89 9.92
N GLY A 129 7.51 11.43 10.18
CA GLY A 129 8.42 12.04 11.13
C GLY A 129 9.79 12.23 10.50
N LEU A 130 10.43 13.35 10.84
CA LEU A 130 11.80 13.63 10.48
C LEU A 130 12.66 13.59 11.74
N TYR A 131 13.89 13.12 11.58
CA TYR A 131 14.90 13.14 12.62
C TYR A 131 16.22 13.59 12.01
N ASN A 132 16.65 14.79 12.38
CA ASN A 132 17.91 15.42 12.06
C ASN A 132 18.66 15.78 13.35
N PRO A 133 19.75 15.08 13.69
CA PRO A 133 20.52 15.35 14.91
C PRO A 133 21.14 16.77 14.95
N CYS A 134 21.28 17.44 13.80
CA CYS A 134 21.87 18.77 13.71
C CYS A 134 20.84 19.92 13.72
N ILE A 135 19.54 19.59 13.67
CA ILE A 135 18.44 20.55 13.87
C ILE A 135 17.42 19.94 14.86
N PRO A 136 17.75 19.88 16.17
CA PRO A 136 16.97 19.10 17.14
C PRO A 136 15.53 19.57 17.34
N SER A 137 15.22 20.83 17.03
CA SER A 137 13.89 21.42 17.16
C SER A 137 12.84 20.76 16.25
N GLU A 138 13.27 19.99 15.26
CA GLU A 138 12.40 19.35 14.26
C GLU A 138 12.27 17.83 14.48
N ASN A 139 12.86 17.28 15.54
CA ASN A 139 13.00 15.85 15.74
C ASN A 139 11.79 15.20 16.42
N GLY A 140 11.41 14.03 15.89
CA GLY A 140 10.66 13.01 16.63
C GLY A 140 9.16 13.25 16.76
N LEU A 141 8.64 14.37 16.24
CA LEU A 141 7.20 14.59 16.12
C LEU A 141 6.67 13.97 14.84
N ALA A 142 5.66 13.13 14.98
CA ALA A 142 4.92 12.57 13.88
C ALA A 142 3.84 13.55 13.44
N GLN A 143 3.92 14.00 12.20
CA GLN A 143 2.93 14.81 11.54
C GLN A 143 1.93 13.93 10.80
N PHE A 144 0.68 14.37 10.70
CA PHE A 144 -0.32 13.66 9.91
C PHE A 144 0.07 13.67 8.43
N TYR A 145 0.01 12.49 7.82
CA TYR A 145 0.26 12.32 6.40
C TYR A 145 -1.05 12.08 5.65
N TYR A 146 -1.28 12.91 4.64
CA TYR A 146 -2.37 12.78 3.70
C TYR A 146 -1.81 12.13 2.45
N GLN A 147 -2.06 10.83 2.28
CA GLN A 147 -1.69 10.19 1.03
C GLN A 147 -2.45 10.87 -0.11
N PRO A 148 -1.75 11.41 -1.13
CA PRO A 148 -2.41 11.92 -2.32
C PRO A 148 -3.27 10.80 -2.90
N GLY A 149 -4.58 11.06 -3.03
CA GLY A 149 -5.48 10.12 -3.71
C GLY A 149 -5.00 9.91 -5.15
N LEU A 150 -5.19 8.68 -5.65
CA LEU A 150 -5.13 8.40 -7.07
C LEU A 150 -6.35 9.00 -7.79
#